data_AF-A0A410NSX9-F1
#
_entry.id   AF-A0A410NSX9-F1
#
_cell.length_a   1.000
_cell.length_b   1.000
_cell.length_c   1.000
_cell.angle_alpha   90.00
_cell.angle_beta   90.00
_cell.angle_gamma   90.00
#
_symmetry.space_group_name_H-M   'P 1'
#
loop_
_entity.id
_entity.type
_entity.pdbx_description
1 polymer ?
#
loop_
_entity_poly.entity_id
_entity_poly.type
_entity_poly.pdbx_seq_one_letter_code
_entity_poly.pdbx_strand_id
1 'polypeptide(L)'
;MTEQTGSALRIDRAAINRRIERLEVSADMKAILASLVDTTIVVGGKLIDLGARVLAFVFELAKAYPGVAFGVVAALVLSYLISSIPVVGPVLSPVLTPILLIVGVSLGALDDLTDGGMRHRLQGLGDQLRASGVA
;
A
#
# COMPACT_ATOMS: atom_id res chain seq x y z
N MET A 1 25.02 -12.97 7.63
CA MET A 1 24.32 -14.27 7.68
C MET A 1 22.83 -13.98 7.88
N THR A 2 22.10 -13.72 6.78
CA THR A 2 20.62 -13.64 6.72
C THR A 2 20.19 -13.50 5.25
N GLU A 3 20.44 -14.55 4.45
CA GLU A 3 19.75 -14.75 3.17
C GLU A 3 18.96 -16.06 3.28
N GLN A 4 17.79 -16.03 3.93
CA GLN A 4 16.82 -17.14 3.90
C GLN A 4 15.37 -16.67 3.97
N THR A 5 15.02 -15.59 3.25
CA THR A 5 13.62 -15.14 3.11
C THR A 5 13.03 -15.44 1.72
N GLY A 6 13.77 -16.12 0.83
CA GLY A 6 13.33 -16.39 -0.55
C GLY A 6 12.42 -17.61 -0.75
N SER A 7 12.13 -18.41 0.29
CA SER A 7 11.49 -19.72 0.10
C SER A 7 9.97 -19.75 0.32
N ALA A 8 9.36 -18.73 0.92
CA ALA A 8 7.99 -18.83 1.43
C ALA A 8 6.88 -18.67 0.35
N LEU A 9 7.22 -18.27 -0.87
CA LEU A 9 6.24 -17.96 -1.93
C LEU A 9 6.65 -18.50 -3.32
N ARG A 10 7.57 -19.46 -3.40
CA ARG A 10 7.95 -20.03 -4.68
C ARG A 10 6.89 -21.04 -5.11
N ILE A 11 5.93 -20.59 -5.92
CA ILE A 11 5.00 -21.50 -6.59
C ILE A 11 5.81 -22.46 -7.45
N ASP A 12 5.94 -23.71 -7.01
CA ASP A 12 6.66 -24.75 -7.72
C ASP A 12 5.80 -25.24 -8.90
N ARG A 13 5.96 -24.55 -10.03
CA ARG A 13 5.34 -24.89 -11.32
C ARG A 13 5.50 -26.37 -11.66
N ALA A 14 6.69 -26.92 -11.44
CA ALA A 14 6.98 -28.30 -11.77
C ALA A 14 6.19 -29.27 -10.86
N ALA A 15 6.04 -28.95 -9.58
CA ALA A 15 5.22 -29.74 -8.67
C ALA A 15 3.73 -29.72 -9.04
N ILE A 16 3.19 -28.57 -9.47
CA ILE A 16 1.79 -28.44 -9.89
C ILE A 16 1.55 -29.17 -11.21
N ASN A 17 2.44 -29.01 -12.19
CA ASN A 17 2.34 -29.73 -13.47
C ASN A 17 2.41 -31.24 -13.28
N ARG A 18 3.30 -31.76 -12.42
CA ARG A 18 3.31 -33.19 -12.04
C ARG A 18 2.00 -33.66 -11.41
N ARG A 19 1.28 -32.80 -10.69
CA ARG A 19 -0.05 -33.13 -10.15
C ARG A 19 -1.09 -33.20 -11.27
N ILE A 20 -1.08 -32.24 -12.20
CA ILE A 20 -1.97 -32.23 -13.37
C ILE A 20 -1.75 -33.49 -14.23
N GLU A 21 -0.49 -33.88 -14.46
CA GLU A 21 -0.15 -35.07 -15.25
C GLU A 21 -0.74 -36.37 -14.67
N ARG A 22 -0.82 -36.47 -13.34
CA ARG A 22 -1.35 -37.65 -12.64
C ARG A 22 -2.87 -37.72 -12.58
N LEU A 23 -3.59 -36.69 -13.05
CA LEU A 23 -5.05 -36.72 -13.09
C LEU A 23 -5.54 -37.70 -14.16
N GLU A 24 -6.57 -38.47 -13.84
CA GLU A 24 -7.29 -39.34 -14.78
C GLU A 24 -8.32 -38.52 -15.58
N VAL A 25 -7.85 -37.52 -16.32
CA VAL A 25 -8.66 -36.65 -17.18
C VAL A 25 -8.07 -36.58 -18.59
N SER A 26 -8.86 -36.09 -19.55
CA SER A 26 -8.42 -35.94 -20.94
C SER A 26 -7.20 -35.03 -21.09
N ALA A 27 -6.44 -35.21 -22.17
CA ALA A 27 -5.27 -34.39 -22.48
C ALA A 27 -5.63 -32.89 -22.61
N ASP A 28 -6.78 -32.59 -23.23
CA ASP A 28 -7.27 -31.22 -23.37
C ASP A 28 -7.54 -30.56 -22.01
N MET A 29 -8.11 -31.32 -21.06
CA MET A 29 -8.33 -30.82 -19.70
C MET A 29 -7.00 -30.53 -19.00
N LYS A 30 -6.00 -31.39 -19.16
CA LYS A 30 -4.65 -31.15 -18.63
C LYS A 30 -4.02 -29.90 -19.23
N ALA A 31 -4.18 -29.67 -20.53
CA ALA A 31 -3.68 -28.48 -21.21
C ALA A 31 -4.34 -27.19 -20.70
N ILE A 32 -5.66 -27.20 -20.49
CA ILE A 32 -6.40 -26.07 -19.90
C ILE A 32 -5.89 -25.76 -18.49
N LEU A 33 -5.73 -26.80 -17.65
CA LEU A 33 -5.21 -26.63 -16.29
C LEU A 33 -3.78 -26.07 -16.27
N ALA A 34 -2.91 -26.54 -17.17
CA ALA A 34 -1.56 -26.02 -17.31
C ALA A 34 -1.55 -24.53 -17.72
N SER A 35 -2.38 -24.16 -18.70
CA SER A 35 -2.54 -22.77 -19.14
C SER A 35 -3.08 -21.85 -18.03
N LEU A 36 -4.01 -22.36 -17.22
CA LEU A 36 -4.54 -21.63 -16.06
C LEU A 36 -3.45 -21.37 -15.02
N VAL A 37 -2.59 -22.37 -14.74
CA VAL A 37 -1.44 -22.20 -13.85
C VAL A 37 -0.47 -21.15 -14.39
N ASP A 38 -0.17 -21.20 -15.70
CA ASP A 38 0.70 -20.22 -16.36
C ASP A 38 0.19 -18.80 -16.20
N THR A 39 -1.09 -18.60 -16.52
CA THR A 39 -1.77 -17.30 -16.40
C THR A 39 -1.78 -16.80 -14.96
N THR A 40 -2.13 -17.69 -14.01
CA THR A 40 -2.21 -17.35 -12.58
C THR A 40 -0.86 -16.87 -12.05
N ILE A 41 0.24 -17.52 -12.42
CA ILE A 41 1.56 -17.13 -11.96
C ILE A 41 2.01 -15.81 -12.60
N VAL A 42 1.70 -15.58 -13.87
CA VAL A 42 1.99 -14.29 -14.53
C VAL A 42 1.24 -13.14 -13.86
N VAL A 43 -0.07 -13.32 -13.59
CA VAL A 43 -0.88 -12.31 -12.91
C VAL A 43 -0.40 -12.11 -11.47
N GLY A 44 -0.15 -13.21 -10.74
CA GLY A 44 0.36 -13.16 -9.37
C GLY A 44 1.69 -12.42 -9.26
N GLY A 45 2.63 -12.66 -10.18
CA GLY A 45 3.90 -11.92 -10.24
C GLY A 45 3.69 -10.42 -10.40
N LYS A 46 2.83 -10.00 -11.35
CA LYS A 46 2.50 -8.58 -11.54
C LYS A 46 1.85 -7.95 -10.32
N LEU A 47 0.98 -8.68 -9.61
CA LEU A 47 0.35 -8.21 -8.38
C LEU A 47 1.35 -8.03 -7.24
N ILE A 48 2.31 -8.95 -7.11
CA ILE A 48 3.39 -8.84 -6.12
C ILE A 48 4.25 -7.61 -6.41
N ASP A 49 4.65 -7.41 -7.68
CA ASP A 49 5.44 -6.24 -8.09
C ASP A 49 4.67 -4.93 -7.85
N LEU A 50 3.37 -4.91 -8.15
CA LEU A 50 2.51 -3.76 -7.87
C LEU A 50 2.42 -3.48 -6.37
N GLY A 51 2.21 -4.51 -5.55
CA GLY A 51 2.16 -4.39 -4.09
C GLY A 51 3.46 -3.83 -3.51
N ALA A 52 4.61 -4.33 -3.99
CA ALA A 52 5.92 -3.83 -3.60
C ALA A 52 6.10 -2.35 -3.98
N ARG A 53 5.66 -1.94 -5.16
CA ARG A 53 5.73 -0.54 -5.61
C ARG A 53 4.81 0.38 -4.81
N VAL A 54 3.61 -0.09 -4.48
CA VAL A 54 2.69 0.64 -3.58
C VAL A 54 3.31 0.82 -2.21
N LEU A 55 3.91 -0.22 -1.62
CA LEU A 55 4.58 -0.10 -0.32
C LEU A 55 5.78 0.85 -0.35
N ALA A 56 6.60 0.80 -1.40
CA ALA A 56 7.69 1.75 -1.59
C ALA A 56 7.16 3.20 -1.62
N PHE A 57 6.10 3.45 -2.39
CA PHE A 57 5.46 4.76 -2.45
C PHE A 57 4.85 5.19 -1.10
N VAL A 58 4.23 4.28 -0.35
CA VAL A 58 3.70 4.56 1.00
C VAL A 58 4.82 4.98 1.94
N PHE A 59 5.97 4.30 1.93
CA PHE A 59 7.11 4.69 2.76
C PHE A 59 7.71 6.03 2.35
N GLU A 60 7.80 6.32 1.04
CA GLU A 60 8.22 7.63 0.55
C GLU A 60 7.24 8.73 0.99
N LEU A 61 5.94 8.47 0.91
CA LEU A 61 4.89 9.41 1.31
C LEU A 61 4.93 9.68 2.81
N ALA A 62 5.03 8.64 3.64
CA ALA A 62 5.11 8.78 5.09
C ALA A 62 6.38 9.53 5.55
N LYS A 63 7.49 9.40 4.80
CA LYS A 63 8.72 10.16 5.05
C LYS A 63 8.59 11.62 4.61
N ALA A 64 7.91 11.88 3.50
CA ALA A 64 7.74 13.22 2.94
C ALA A 64 6.66 14.05 3.67
N TYR A 65 5.64 13.38 4.22
CA TYR A 65 4.44 13.96 4.82
C TYR A 65 4.14 13.30 6.18
N PRO A 66 5.00 13.54 7.20
CA PRO A 66 4.86 12.91 8.51
C PRO A 66 3.56 13.29 9.23
N GLY A 67 3.04 14.50 9.03
CA GLY A 67 1.76 14.97 9.57
C GLY A 67 0.58 14.17 9.02
N VAL A 68 0.52 13.92 7.71
CA VAL A 68 -0.50 13.04 7.09
C VAL A 68 -0.41 11.63 7.66
N ALA A 69 0.80 11.07 7.78
CA ALA A 69 1.00 9.73 8.33
C ALA A 69 0.50 9.64 9.79
N PHE A 70 0.85 10.64 10.61
CA PHE A 70 0.35 10.75 11.98
C PHE A 70 -1.18 10.86 12.05
N GLY A 71 -1.77 11.71 11.20
CA GLY A 71 -3.21 11.90 11.11
C GLY A 71 -3.97 10.62 10.77
N VAL A 72 -3.45 9.82 9.83
CA VAL A 72 -4.00 8.49 9.49
C VAL A 72 -3.91 7.53 10.68
N VAL A 73 -2.75 7.44 11.34
CA VAL A 73 -2.56 6.57 12.51
C VAL A 73 -3.48 6.97 13.64
N ALA A 74 -3.57 8.26 13.97
CA ALA A 74 -4.46 8.77 15.01
C ALA A 74 -5.94 8.46 14.71
N ALA A 75 -6.36 8.64 13.45
CA ALA A 75 -7.71 8.30 13.02
C ALA A 75 -8.01 6.80 13.18
N LEU A 76 -7.09 5.92 12.78
CA LEU A 76 -7.26 4.47 12.92
C LEU A 76 -7.31 4.02 14.39
N VAL A 77 -6.44 4.59 15.24
CA VAL A 77 -6.44 4.31 16.68
C VAL A 77 -7.76 4.75 17.33
N LEU A 78 -8.25 5.94 16.98
CA LEU A 78 -9.53 6.45 17.50
C LEU A 78 -10.71 5.61 17.00
N SER A 79 -10.71 5.22 15.72
CA SER A 79 -11.68 4.27 15.15
C SER A 79 -11.68 2.92 15.87
N TYR A 80 -10.50 2.37 16.17
CA TYR A 80 -10.37 1.13 16.93
C TYR A 80 -10.98 1.29 18.33
N LEU A 81 -10.71 2.40 19.01
CA LEU A 81 -11.29 2.68 20.32
C LEU A 81 -12.82 2.77 20.28
N ILE A 82 -13.39 3.45 19.29
CA ILE A 82 -14.85 3.52 19.08
C ILE A 82 -15.44 2.14 18.83
N SER A 83 -14.78 1.32 17.98
CA SER A 83 -15.25 -0.03 17.67
C SER A 83 -15.26 -0.97 18.88
N SER A 84 -14.46 -0.66 19.90
CA SER A 84 -14.36 -1.44 21.13
C SER A 84 -15.56 -1.26 22.08
N ILE A 85 -16.45 -0.30 21.81
CA ILE A 85 -17.68 -0.09 22.59
C ILE A 85 -18.70 -1.18 22.21
N PRO A 86 -19.16 -2.03 23.16
CA PRO A 86 -20.14 -3.07 22.86
C PRO A 86 -21.44 -2.48 22.30
N VAL A 87 -22.07 -3.16 21.34
CA VAL A 87 -23.32 -2.78 20.66
C VAL A 87 -23.20 -1.51 19.79
N VAL A 88 -22.74 -0.40 20.35
CA VAL A 88 -22.68 0.91 19.67
C VAL A 88 -21.50 1.00 18.70
N GLY A 89 -20.33 0.48 19.08
CA GLY A 89 -19.10 0.55 18.31
C GLY A 89 -19.24 -0.05 16.90
N PRO A 90 -19.70 -1.30 16.75
CA PRO A 90 -19.87 -1.93 15.44
C PRO A 90 -20.87 -1.22 14.52
N VAL A 91 -21.88 -0.54 15.08
CA VAL A 91 -22.90 0.18 14.31
C VAL A 91 -22.38 1.54 13.83
N LEU A 92 -21.67 2.26 14.69
CA LEU A 92 -21.19 3.61 14.37
C LEU A 92 -19.83 3.63 13.64
N SER A 93 -18.96 2.67 13.92
CA SER A 93 -17.59 2.63 13.37
C SER A 93 -17.51 2.64 11.84
N PRO A 94 -18.37 1.94 11.08
CA PRO A 94 -18.34 2.00 9.61
C PRO A 94 -18.58 3.40 9.04
N VAL A 95 -19.31 4.26 9.76
CA VAL A 95 -19.59 5.64 9.36
C VAL A 95 -18.53 6.60 9.91
N LEU A 96 -18.13 6.43 11.17
CA LEU A 96 -17.18 7.32 11.83
C LEU A 96 -15.74 7.14 11.32
N THR A 97 -15.33 5.92 10.98
CA THR A 97 -13.96 5.65 10.50
C THR A 97 -13.57 6.41 9.23
N PRO A 98 -14.37 6.41 8.14
CA PRO A 98 -14.02 7.21 6.96
C PRO A 98 -13.99 8.71 7.27
N ILE A 99 -14.87 9.21 8.15
CA ILE A 99 -14.87 10.63 8.56
C ILE A 99 -13.60 10.95 9.33
N LEU A 100 -13.22 10.12 10.31
CA LEU A 100 -11.99 10.30 11.08
C LEU A 100 -10.75 10.24 10.19
N LEU A 101 -10.72 9.34 9.20
CA LEU A 101 -9.63 9.29 8.22
C LEU A 101 -9.56 10.55 7.37
N ILE A 102 -10.68 11.05 6.86
CA ILE A 102 -10.73 12.30 6.09
C ILE A 102 -10.21 13.46 6.94
N VAL A 103 -10.67 13.57 8.19
CA VAL A 103 -10.23 14.62 9.13
C VAL A 103 -8.74 14.48 9.43
N GLY A 104 -8.27 13.28 9.79
CA GLY A 104 -6.87 13.01 10.11
C GLY A 104 -5.94 13.32 8.94
N VAL A 105 -6.28 12.87 7.72
CA VAL A 105 -5.52 13.20 6.51
C VAL A 105 -5.52 14.70 6.25
N SER A 106 -6.67 15.38 6.38
CA SER A 106 -6.79 16.81 6.10
C SER A 106 -5.98 17.65 7.08
N LEU A 107 -6.09 17.38 8.39
CA LEU A 107 -5.33 18.08 9.41
C LEU A 107 -3.83 17.80 9.29
N GLY A 108 -3.46 16.54 9.05
CA GLY A 108 -2.06 16.16 8.81
C GLY A 108 -1.47 16.83 7.57
N ALA A 109 -2.24 16.95 6.49
CA ALA A 109 -1.81 17.66 5.29
C ALA A 109 -1.64 19.16 5.54
N LEU A 110 -2.53 19.79 6.31
CA LEU A 110 -2.38 21.19 6.71
C LEU A 110 -1.11 21.40 7.56
N ASP A 111 -0.84 20.49 8.48
CA ASP A 111 0.38 20.51 9.30
C ASP A 111 1.63 20.42 8.40
N ASP A 112 1.71 19.41 7.52
CA ASP A 112 2.84 19.23 6.60
C ASP A 112 3.05 20.40 5.63
N LEU A 113 1.98 21.08 5.20
CA LEU A 113 2.07 22.26 4.34
C LEU A 113 2.56 23.50 5.09
N THR A 114 2.20 23.62 6.37
CA THR A 114 2.59 24.77 7.19
C THR A 114 3.97 24.60 7.82
N ASP A 115 4.42 23.37 8.02
CA ASP A 115 5.73 23.04 8.57
C ASP A 115 6.84 23.04 7.51
N GLY A 116 8.08 23.22 7.97
CA GLY A 116 9.18 23.87 7.25
C GLY A 116 9.56 23.33 5.85
N GLY A 117 9.25 22.09 5.47
CA GLY A 117 9.71 21.50 4.21
C GLY A 117 9.25 22.26 2.95
N MET A 118 7.99 22.68 2.91
CA MET A 118 7.45 23.48 1.80
C MET A 118 7.92 24.94 1.88
N ARG A 119 7.97 25.50 3.09
CA ARG A 119 8.46 26.87 3.33
C ARG A 119 9.92 27.04 2.88
N HIS A 120 10.79 26.10 3.17
CA HIS A 120 12.21 26.13 2.75
C HIS A 120 12.36 26.02 1.23
N ARG A 121 11.51 25.22 0.56
CA ARG A 121 11.49 25.14 -0.92
C ARG A 121 10.99 26.44 -1.55
N LEU A 122 9.96 27.05 -0.99
CA LEU A 122 9.43 28.34 -1.43
C LEU A 122 10.43 29.49 -1.21
N GLN A 123 11.15 29.48 -0.09
CA GLN A 123 12.25 30.42 0.17
C GLN A 123 13.37 30.24 -0.85
N GLY A 124 13.82 29.00 -1.09
CA GLY A 124 14.87 28.72 -2.07
C GLY A 124 14.48 29.11 -3.52
N LEU A 125 13.22 28.93 -3.91
CA LEU A 125 12.72 29.43 -5.20
C LEU A 125 12.68 30.96 -5.25
N GLY A 126 12.27 31.63 -4.17
CA GLY A 126 12.29 33.08 -4.06
C GLY A 126 13.70 33.65 -4.21
N ASP A 127 14.68 33.00 -3.61
CA ASP A 127 16.09 33.39 -3.70
C ASP A 127 16.64 33.18 -5.12
N GLN A 128 16.26 32.11 -5.81
CA GLN A 128 16.63 31.89 -7.22
C GLN A 128 16.02 32.93 -8.16
N LEU A 129 14.75 33.31 -7.96
CA LEU A 129 14.08 34.32 -8.79
C LEU A 129 14.72 35.70 -8.64
N ARG A 130 15.07 36.08 -7.40
CA ARG A 130 15.84 37.30 -7.10
C ARG A 130 17.22 37.26 -7.76
N ALA A 131 17.91 36.12 -7.68
CA ALA A 131 19.22 35.95 -8.33
C ALA A 131 19.13 36.04 -9.87
N SER A 132 17.99 35.66 -10.48
CA SER A 132 17.74 35.80 -11.92
C SER A 132 17.23 37.18 -12.36
N GLY A 133 17.00 38.12 -11.42
CA GLY A 133 16.51 39.48 -11.72
C GLY A 133 15.04 39.56 -12.14
N VAL A 134 14.24 38.54 -11.83
CA VAL A 134 12.81 38.46 -12.19
C VAL A 134 11.91 39.07 -11.09
N ALA A 135 12.45 39.30 -9.89
CA ALA A 135 11.77 39.90 -8.74
C ALA A 135 12.71 40.75 -7.88
#